data_AF-A0A351BLZ5-F1
#
_entry.id   AF-A0A351BLZ5-F1
#
_cell.length_a   1.000
_cell.length_b   1.000
_cell.length_c   1.000
_cell.angle_alpha   90.00
_cell.angle_beta   90.00
_cell.angle_gamma   90.00
#
_symmetry.space_group_name_H-M   'P 1'
#
loop_
_entity.id
_entity.type
_entity.pdbx_description
1 polymer ?
#
loop_
_entity_poly.entity_id
_entity_poly.type
_entity_poly.pdbx_seq_one_letter_code
_entity_poly.pdbx_strand_id
1 'polypeptide(L)'
;MSIDLSALVNLPPDEAIAAFKSKGFAISWNWHDTWKEANAAAFTVAKLVRMDVLGDIHTAVGAVLESGETQRWFDQRLTGLLQQKGWWGRKIVVGSDGQAEVVQEGSPRRLQTIFRTNVQTAYAAGRWQRFVDNAGSRPYLQYVAVLDGRTRPAHARLNGKIFPIDSPVWSVIGPPNGFNCRCAVRALSARDLERRGLRVETEARIIEREVPLRSLVDRRTGEVDPQKLVQRGVSVRDPARPGKRTVLWADVGWDYNPGAAGAARIADRVERKRLNLPKELAQAVSIDARRPAPQVADKALAYWDSTTRAGRWHDASFANAPDWLKKQIASVGDPRDLKQTPGMAASCSWRQHIEMGSRRLDDPRAQVTWRHEYGHHLDGNMHPTLVYASSDRVFSEALQADARRLVAHSGSGVSSPAVTARQAFLADQYRVAAEDVARSGDWETWIAERFKRHGIDYRTEVMPALRQHTVFASTLQGIDLAQRLARIATAWDLQDAQGLMDALLGKGNLREVSACGSKGVCGALSDLIGSVTLNRVAGRELSLWGHSSAYYARHESLAGTEAWANLTCLHGEGGVFWRKVLERFTPDTNRVFLEVMTDV
;
A
#
# COMPACT_ATOMS: atom_id res chain seq x y z
N MET A 1 -23.22 20.22 3.40
CA MET A 1 -22.08 19.72 2.60
C MET A 1 -21.09 19.04 3.53
N SER A 2 -21.13 17.70 3.62
CA SER A 2 -20.15 16.92 4.37
C SER A 2 -18.86 16.83 3.56
N ILE A 3 -17.74 17.27 4.12
CA ILE A 3 -16.43 17.06 3.52
C ILE A 3 -16.09 15.58 3.70
N ASP A 4 -15.83 14.88 2.59
CA ASP A 4 -15.32 13.52 2.61
C ASP A 4 -13.90 13.50 3.21
N LEU A 5 -13.81 12.98 4.42
CA LEU A 5 -12.57 12.86 5.18
C LEU A 5 -11.66 11.75 4.66
N SER A 6 -12.16 10.85 3.81
CA SER A 6 -11.36 9.78 3.20
C SER A 6 -10.21 10.36 2.35
N ALA A 7 -10.47 11.48 1.67
CA ALA A 7 -9.49 12.22 0.87
C ALA A 7 -8.37 12.89 1.70
N LEU A 8 -8.53 13.03 3.03
CA LEU A 8 -7.50 13.59 3.93
C LEU A 8 -6.65 12.50 4.61
N VAL A 9 -7.12 11.25 4.59
CA VAL A 9 -6.45 10.08 5.16
C VAL A 9 -5.59 9.36 4.11
N ASN A 10 -5.87 9.56 2.82
CA ASN A 10 -5.12 8.97 1.72
C ASN A 10 -3.88 9.81 1.33
N LEU A 11 -2.78 9.65 2.07
CA LEU A 11 -1.43 10.00 1.61
C LEU A 11 -0.45 8.84 1.93
N PRO A 12 0.65 8.68 1.17
CA PRO A 12 1.42 7.45 1.05
C PRO A 12 2.12 7.01 2.33
N PRO A 13 2.27 5.69 2.53
CA PRO A 13 2.85 5.14 3.74
C PRO A 13 4.32 5.55 3.96
N ASP A 14 5.10 5.77 2.90
CA ASP A 14 6.56 5.83 2.99
C ASP A 14 7.10 7.00 3.80
N GLU A 15 6.59 8.23 3.61
CA GLU A 15 7.07 9.37 4.40
C GLU A 15 6.57 9.31 5.85
N ALA A 16 5.38 8.75 6.08
CA ALA A 16 4.87 8.51 7.43
C ALA A 16 5.66 7.41 8.15
N ILE A 17 6.03 6.34 7.45
CA ILE A 17 6.91 5.27 7.92
C ILE A 17 8.31 5.82 8.19
N ALA A 18 8.86 6.64 7.29
CA ALA A 18 10.17 7.28 7.46
C ALA A 18 10.18 8.23 8.66
N ALA A 19 9.13 9.04 8.84
CA ALA A 19 8.93 9.90 10.00
C ALA A 19 8.89 9.07 11.28
N PHE A 20 8.09 8.00 11.31
CA PHE A 20 7.97 7.13 12.46
C PHE A 20 9.29 6.41 12.79
N LYS A 21 9.96 5.81 11.80
CA LYS A 21 11.27 5.17 11.95
C LYS A 21 12.39 6.13 12.34
N SER A 22 12.23 7.44 12.10
CA SER A 22 13.20 8.46 12.49
C SER A 22 13.14 8.80 13.99
N LYS A 23 12.06 8.43 14.68
CA LYS A 23 11.94 8.65 16.13
C LYS A 23 12.88 7.71 16.89
N GLY A 24 13.68 8.27 17.79
CA GLY A 24 14.45 7.48 18.76
C GLY A 24 13.56 6.99 19.91
N PHE A 25 14.04 6.07 20.74
CA PHE A 25 13.36 5.70 21.98
C PHE A 25 13.73 6.68 23.09
N ALA A 26 12.74 7.18 23.84
CA ALA A 26 12.99 7.85 25.11
C ALA A 26 12.03 7.34 26.20
N ILE A 27 12.59 7.05 27.37
CA ILE A 27 11.84 6.63 28.56
C ILE A 27 11.32 7.90 29.24
N SER A 28 10.00 7.98 29.48
CA SER A 28 9.38 9.13 30.14
C SER A 28 8.42 8.65 31.22
N TRP A 29 8.52 9.20 32.44
CA TRP A 29 7.73 8.75 33.56
C TRP A 29 6.38 9.46 33.64
N ASN A 30 6.33 10.73 33.25
CA ASN A 30 5.11 11.49 33.05
C ASN A 30 5.06 12.04 31.60
N TRP A 31 3.85 12.36 31.10
CA TRP A 31 3.74 13.15 29.87
C TRP A 31 4.40 14.54 30.01
N HIS A 32 4.65 14.99 31.25
CA HIS A 32 5.41 16.21 31.56
C HIS A 32 6.89 16.09 31.15
N ASP A 33 7.46 14.89 31.10
CA ASP A 33 8.88 14.68 30.80
C ASP A 33 9.19 14.78 29.30
N THR A 34 8.15 14.78 28.46
CA THR A 34 8.25 14.88 26.99
C THR A 34 7.34 16.02 26.51
N TRP A 35 7.92 17.21 26.36
CA TRP A 35 7.17 18.44 26.07
C TRP A 35 7.33 18.87 24.60
N LYS A 36 6.22 19.27 23.96
CA LYS A 36 6.16 19.82 22.58
C LYS A 36 7.03 19.05 21.57
N GLU A 37 8.07 19.66 21.01
CA GLU A 37 8.93 19.09 19.99
C GLU A 37 9.69 17.82 20.48
N ALA A 38 9.85 17.62 21.78
CA ALA A 38 10.40 16.39 22.34
C ALA A 38 9.51 15.15 22.07
N ASN A 39 8.17 15.32 22.01
CA ASN A 39 7.25 14.26 21.57
C ASN A 39 7.34 13.97 20.06
N ALA A 40 7.80 14.95 19.27
CA ALA A 40 8.07 14.74 17.85
C ALA A 40 9.43 14.02 17.65
N ALA A 41 10.40 14.24 18.54
CA ALA A 41 11.75 13.71 18.47
C ALA A 41 11.91 12.25 18.94
N ALA A 42 11.09 11.80 19.90
CA ALA A 42 11.17 10.45 20.47
C ALA A 42 9.82 9.74 20.51
N PHE A 43 9.83 8.42 20.29
CA PHE A 43 8.70 7.57 20.59
C PHE A 43 8.66 7.34 22.09
N THR A 44 7.73 8.01 22.75
CA THR A 44 7.54 7.96 24.20
C THR A 44 6.13 7.50 24.52
N VAL A 45 6.01 6.71 25.57
CA VAL A 45 4.73 6.37 26.19
C VAL A 45 4.82 6.84 27.62
N ALA A 46 4.11 7.92 27.95
CA ALA A 46 4.04 8.45 29.33
C ALA A 46 3.75 7.32 30.31
N LYS A 47 4.44 7.23 31.46
CA LYS A 47 4.32 6.13 32.44
C LYS A 47 4.74 4.75 31.89
N LEU A 48 5.83 4.69 31.13
CA LEU A 48 6.43 3.44 30.66
C LEU A 48 7.95 3.44 30.87
N VAL A 49 8.42 2.71 31.88
CA VAL A 49 9.86 2.55 32.24
C VAL A 49 10.49 1.30 31.62
N ARG A 50 9.68 0.46 30.98
CA ARG A 50 10.11 -0.80 30.38
C ARG A 50 10.43 -0.64 28.90
N MET A 51 11.71 -0.73 28.57
CA MET A 51 12.20 -0.64 27.18
C MET A 51 11.68 -1.76 26.29
N ASP A 52 11.47 -2.97 26.83
CA ASP A 52 10.92 -4.08 26.07
C ASP A 52 9.46 -3.82 25.67
N VAL A 53 8.65 -3.30 26.59
CA VAL A 53 7.27 -2.90 26.31
C VAL A 53 7.22 -1.69 25.37
N LEU A 54 8.11 -0.70 25.53
CA LEU A 54 8.18 0.45 24.63
C LEU A 54 8.56 0.02 23.21
N GLY A 55 9.51 -0.91 23.09
CA GLY A 55 9.92 -1.54 21.84
C GLY A 55 8.79 -2.33 21.17
N ASP A 56 8.01 -3.08 21.95
CA ASP A 56 6.85 -3.82 21.43
C ASP A 56 5.75 -2.88 20.90
N ILE A 57 5.43 -1.81 21.65
CA ILE A 57 4.45 -0.82 21.20
C ILE A 57 4.98 -0.07 19.96
N HIS A 58 6.26 0.30 19.93
CA HIS A 58 6.87 0.94 18.75
C HIS A 58 6.84 0.02 17.53
N THR A 59 7.23 -1.24 17.68
CA THR A 59 7.18 -2.24 16.61
C THR A 59 5.75 -2.46 16.13
N ALA A 60 4.79 -2.50 17.04
CA ALA A 60 3.38 -2.63 16.68
C ALA A 60 2.85 -1.41 15.93
N VAL A 61 3.22 -0.18 16.32
CA VAL A 61 2.85 1.04 15.58
C VAL A 61 3.58 1.11 14.23
N GLY A 62 4.84 0.67 14.16
CA GLY A 62 5.59 0.57 12.90
C GLY A 62 4.95 -0.42 11.94
N ALA A 63 4.58 -1.59 12.42
CA ALA A 63 3.85 -2.58 11.64
C ALA A 63 2.51 -2.01 11.13
N VAL A 64 1.77 -1.27 11.96
CA VAL A 64 0.53 -0.61 11.54
C VAL A 64 0.78 0.36 10.38
N LEU A 65 1.85 1.16 10.45
CA LEU A 65 2.21 2.12 9.39
C LEU A 65 2.72 1.44 8.12
N GLU A 66 3.50 0.36 8.25
CA GLU A 66 4.09 -0.37 7.13
C GLU A 66 3.11 -1.27 6.40
N SER A 67 2.20 -1.89 7.16
CA SER A 67 1.33 -2.92 6.61
C SER A 67 -0.12 -2.44 6.52
N GLY A 68 -0.53 -1.35 7.18
CA GLY A 68 -1.91 -0.85 7.16
C GLY A 68 -2.87 -1.55 8.13
N GLU A 69 -2.38 -2.05 9.28
CA GLU A 69 -3.23 -2.73 10.28
C GLU A 69 -4.28 -1.77 10.87
N THR A 70 -5.46 -2.28 11.20
CA THR A 70 -6.48 -1.45 11.87
C THR A 70 -6.18 -1.30 13.36
N GLN A 71 -6.73 -0.24 13.98
CA GLN A 71 -6.66 -0.04 15.43
C GLN A 71 -7.16 -1.25 16.23
N ARG A 72 -8.14 -1.99 15.69
CA ARG A 72 -8.68 -3.19 16.32
C ARG A 72 -7.66 -4.34 16.36
N TRP A 73 -6.91 -4.54 15.29
CA TRP A 73 -5.84 -5.54 15.23
C TRP A 73 -4.66 -5.16 16.12
N PHE A 74 -4.30 -3.87 16.14
CA PHE A 74 -3.34 -3.33 17.09
C PHE A 74 -3.77 -3.58 18.53
N ASP A 75 -5.01 -3.24 18.87
CA ASP A 75 -5.57 -3.44 20.21
C ASP A 75 -5.57 -4.93 20.58
N GLN A 76 -6.02 -5.83 19.70
CA GLN A 76 -6.10 -7.27 19.97
C GLN A 76 -4.72 -7.91 20.18
N ARG A 77 -3.78 -7.66 19.26
CA ARG A 77 -2.42 -8.23 19.31
C ARG A 77 -1.65 -7.74 20.52
N LEU A 78 -1.69 -6.43 20.74
CA LEU A 78 -0.88 -5.78 21.76
C LEU A 78 -1.50 -5.93 23.15
N THR A 79 -2.83 -6.04 23.28
CA THR A 79 -3.47 -6.34 24.59
C THR A 79 -2.97 -7.67 25.15
N GLY A 80 -2.99 -8.75 24.37
CA GLY A 80 -2.53 -10.06 24.85
C GLY A 80 -1.04 -10.06 25.20
N LEU A 81 -0.21 -9.47 24.35
CA LEU A 81 1.24 -9.37 24.59
C LEU A 81 1.56 -8.55 25.86
N LEU A 82 0.91 -7.40 26.03
CA LEU A 82 1.12 -6.52 27.19
C LEU A 82 0.60 -7.16 28.48
N GLN A 83 -0.50 -7.93 28.42
CA GLN A 83 -1.01 -8.71 29.55
C GLN A 83 -0.03 -9.82 29.95
N GLN A 84 0.50 -10.59 29.00
CA GLN A 84 1.51 -11.62 29.25
C GLN A 84 2.79 -11.04 29.85
N LYS A 85 3.18 -9.84 29.42
CA LYS A 85 4.32 -9.10 29.98
C LYS A 85 4.03 -8.46 31.34
N GLY A 86 2.81 -8.60 31.84
CA GLY A 86 2.37 -8.04 33.10
C GLY A 86 2.23 -6.52 33.08
N TRP A 87 2.09 -5.88 31.93
CA TRP A 87 1.88 -4.43 31.79
C TRP A 87 0.40 -4.13 31.47
N TRP A 88 -0.50 -4.35 32.44
CA TRP A 88 -1.94 -4.19 32.24
C TRP A 88 -2.68 -3.90 33.54
N GLY A 89 -3.72 -3.07 33.47
CA GLY A 89 -4.56 -2.72 34.62
C GLY A 89 -3.95 -1.64 35.52
N ARG A 90 -4.50 -1.51 36.73
CA ARG A 90 -3.97 -0.61 37.77
C ARG A 90 -2.97 -1.39 38.62
N LYS A 91 -1.76 -0.84 38.80
CA LYS A 91 -0.72 -1.43 39.64
C LYS A 91 -0.13 -0.41 40.57
N ILE A 92 0.29 -0.87 41.74
CA ILE A 92 1.16 -0.10 42.61
C ILE A 92 2.56 -0.25 42.04
N VAL A 93 3.12 0.84 41.54
CA VAL A 93 4.49 0.90 41.04
C VAL A 93 5.28 1.74 42.03
N VAL A 94 6.42 1.21 42.47
CA VAL A 94 7.36 1.93 43.32
C VAL A 94 8.36 2.65 42.42
N GLY A 95 8.39 3.98 42.51
CA GLY A 95 9.35 4.80 41.77
C GLY A 95 10.78 4.58 42.26
N SER A 96 11.76 5.08 41.49
CA SER A 96 13.18 5.06 41.88
C SER A 96 13.49 5.86 43.15
N ASP A 97 12.53 6.66 43.62
CA ASP A 97 12.51 7.44 44.85
C ASP A 97 11.89 6.70 46.05
N GLY A 98 11.48 5.42 45.87
CA GLY A 98 10.91 4.58 46.92
C GLY A 98 9.42 4.83 47.22
N GLN A 99 8.77 5.77 46.51
CA GLN A 99 7.36 6.08 46.70
C GLN A 99 6.46 5.18 45.85
N ALA A 100 5.37 4.69 46.45
CA ALA A 100 4.42 3.79 45.79
C ALA A 100 3.22 4.56 45.23
N GLU A 101 3.01 4.53 43.91
CA GLU A 101 1.85 5.15 43.24
C GLU A 101 0.98 4.09 42.55
N VAL A 102 -0.34 4.22 42.63
CA VAL A 102 -1.27 3.46 41.79
C VAL A 102 -1.23 4.02 40.36
N VAL A 103 -0.46 3.36 39.50
CA VAL A 103 -0.36 3.68 38.07
C VAL A 103 -1.35 2.85 37.27
N GLN A 104 -2.13 3.52 36.43
CA GLN A 104 -2.87 2.84 35.35
C GLN A 104 -1.88 2.50 34.24
N GLU A 105 -1.44 1.24 34.14
CA GLU A 105 -0.60 0.69 33.07
C GLU A 105 -1.40 0.51 31.76
N GLY A 106 -1.21 -0.58 31.00
CA GLY A 106 -2.01 -0.87 29.82
C GLY A 106 -3.51 -0.92 30.12
N SER A 107 -4.30 -0.32 29.25
CA SER A 107 -5.77 -0.47 29.21
C SER A 107 -6.24 -0.26 27.78
N PRO A 108 -7.42 -0.76 27.38
CA PRO A 108 -7.91 -0.58 26.01
C PRO A 108 -7.95 0.89 25.62
N ARG A 109 -8.46 1.76 26.50
CA ARG A 109 -8.55 3.20 26.25
C ARG A 109 -7.18 3.88 26.13
N ARG A 110 -6.20 3.47 26.96
CA ARG A 110 -4.84 4.03 26.91
C ARG A 110 -4.11 3.56 25.65
N LEU A 111 -4.23 2.28 25.30
CA LEU A 111 -3.64 1.68 24.11
C LEU A 111 -4.15 2.35 22.84
N GLN A 112 -5.45 2.60 22.77
CA GLN A 112 -6.08 3.35 21.68
C GLN A 112 -5.57 4.78 21.56
N THR A 113 -5.31 5.45 22.68
CA THR A 113 -4.78 6.80 22.69
C THR A 113 -3.34 6.82 22.20
N ILE A 114 -2.51 5.87 22.64
CA ILE A 114 -1.12 5.70 22.19
C ILE A 114 -1.07 5.44 20.67
N PHE A 115 -1.90 4.51 20.19
CA PHE A 115 -2.04 4.19 18.77
C PHE A 115 -2.36 5.44 17.95
N ARG A 116 -3.49 6.09 18.25
CA ARG A 116 -4.00 7.21 17.46
C ARG A 116 -3.01 8.36 17.45
N THR A 117 -2.43 8.69 18.60
CA THR A 117 -1.50 9.81 18.73
C THR A 117 -0.24 9.58 17.87
N ASN A 118 0.35 8.39 17.93
CA ASN A 118 1.57 8.10 17.17
C ASN A 118 1.31 7.97 15.67
N VAL A 119 0.22 7.31 15.28
CA VAL A 119 -0.15 7.15 13.87
C VAL A 119 -0.52 8.51 13.25
N GLN A 120 -1.35 9.31 13.93
CA GLN A 120 -1.76 10.62 13.40
C GLN A 120 -0.61 11.61 13.28
N THR A 121 0.34 11.62 14.23
CA THR A 121 1.53 12.48 14.15
C THR A 121 2.49 12.02 13.05
N ALA A 122 2.65 10.72 12.84
CA ALA A 122 3.44 10.17 11.73
C ALA A 122 2.86 10.56 10.35
N TYR A 123 1.55 10.37 10.16
CA TYR A 123 0.88 10.83 8.94
C TYR A 123 0.95 12.35 8.79
N ALA A 124 0.76 13.12 9.87
CA ALA A 124 0.90 14.58 9.81
C ALA A 124 2.28 15.01 9.33
N ALA A 125 3.35 14.30 9.72
CA ALA A 125 4.71 14.59 9.27
C ALA A 125 4.90 14.34 7.77
N GLY A 126 4.46 13.19 7.27
CA GLY A 126 4.52 12.89 5.83
C GLY A 126 3.69 13.89 5.00
N ARG A 127 2.50 14.27 5.48
CA ARG A 127 1.67 15.28 4.82
C ARG A 127 2.31 16.66 4.83
N TRP A 128 2.93 17.05 5.94
CA TRP A 128 3.55 18.36 6.07
C TRP A 128 4.70 18.54 5.08
N GLN A 129 5.56 17.53 4.94
CA GLN A 129 6.64 17.55 3.95
C GLN A 129 6.09 17.81 2.54
N ARG A 130 5.02 17.09 2.15
CA ARG A 130 4.37 17.28 0.85
C ARG A 130 3.75 18.65 0.66
N PHE A 131 3.20 19.24 1.72
CA PHE A 131 2.69 20.61 1.65
C PHE A 131 3.84 21.57 1.33
N VAL A 132 4.97 21.45 2.04
CA VAL A 132 6.16 22.27 1.81
C VAL A 132 6.71 22.07 0.40
N ASP A 133 6.84 20.80 -0.04
CA ASP A 133 7.36 20.47 -1.38
C ASP A 133 6.46 21.01 -2.50
N ASN A 134 5.14 21.05 -2.26
CA ASN A 134 4.16 21.53 -3.23
C ASN A 134 3.72 22.98 -3.00
N ALA A 135 4.42 23.73 -2.15
CA ALA A 135 4.08 25.11 -1.79
C ALA A 135 3.98 26.03 -3.03
N GLY A 136 4.81 25.80 -4.04
CA GLY A 136 4.79 26.57 -5.28
C GLY A 136 3.50 26.45 -6.09
N SER A 137 2.87 25.27 -6.10
CA SER A 137 1.62 25.03 -6.87
C SER A 137 0.37 25.22 -6.01
N ARG A 138 0.48 24.98 -4.70
CA ARG A 138 -0.63 25.06 -3.73
C ARG A 138 -0.17 25.85 -2.48
N PRO A 139 -0.01 27.18 -2.59
CA PRO A 139 0.59 28.00 -1.53
C PRO A 139 -0.35 28.24 -0.34
N TYR A 140 -1.60 27.79 -0.40
CA TYR A 140 -2.57 28.01 0.66
C TYR A 140 -2.94 26.69 1.34
N LEU A 141 -3.06 26.74 2.65
CA LEU A 141 -3.46 25.61 3.46
C LEU A 141 -4.80 25.93 4.13
N GLN A 142 -5.76 25.01 4.01
CA GLN A 142 -7.06 25.09 4.68
C GLN A 142 -7.09 24.15 5.87
N TYR A 143 -7.47 24.67 7.03
CA TYR A 143 -7.74 23.86 8.21
C TYR A 143 -9.06 23.10 8.03
N VAL A 144 -9.04 21.78 8.23
CA VAL A 144 -10.21 20.92 8.09
C VAL A 144 -10.47 20.19 9.40
N ALA A 145 -11.64 20.40 9.97
CA ALA A 145 -12.15 19.64 11.11
C ALA A 145 -13.26 18.69 10.67
N VAL A 146 -13.38 17.55 11.35
CA VAL A 146 -14.35 16.49 11.04
C VAL A 146 -15.80 16.96 11.22
N LEU A 147 -16.05 17.82 12.22
CA LEU A 147 -17.37 18.36 12.57
C LEU A 147 -18.47 17.31 12.86
N ASP A 148 -18.08 16.13 13.33
CA ASP A 148 -18.98 15.01 13.68
C ASP A 148 -19.62 15.11 15.09
N GLY A 149 -19.77 16.32 15.63
CA GLY A 149 -20.25 16.55 17.00
C GLY A 149 -19.25 16.20 18.11
N ARG A 150 -18.15 15.48 17.82
CA ARG A 150 -17.04 15.20 18.77
C ARG A 150 -15.83 16.10 18.56
N THR A 151 -15.89 16.99 17.57
CA THR A 151 -14.86 18.00 17.33
C THR A 151 -14.92 19.05 18.44
N ARG A 152 -13.79 19.31 19.11
CA ARG A 152 -13.70 20.34 20.15
C ARG A 152 -14.19 21.69 19.59
N PRO A 153 -15.00 22.47 20.33
CA PRO A 153 -15.53 23.74 19.83
C PRO A 153 -14.45 24.70 19.32
N ALA A 154 -13.29 24.74 19.97
CA ALA A 154 -12.18 25.56 19.54
C ALA A 154 -11.66 25.17 18.13
N HIS A 155 -11.57 23.87 17.83
CA HIS A 155 -11.11 23.36 16.53
C HIS A 155 -12.16 23.58 15.44
N ALA A 156 -13.44 23.38 15.77
CA ALA A 156 -14.55 23.59 14.83
C ALA A 156 -14.59 25.04 14.30
N ARG A 157 -14.22 26.02 15.14
CA ARG A 157 -14.14 27.44 14.73
C ARG A 157 -13.06 27.75 13.71
N LEU A 158 -12.05 26.90 13.57
CA LEU A 158 -11.04 27.01 12.52
C LEU A 158 -11.39 26.23 11.26
N ASN A 159 -12.43 25.40 11.27
CA ASN A 159 -12.80 24.68 10.07
C ASN A 159 -13.05 25.63 8.90
N GLY A 160 -12.39 25.38 7.78
CA GLY A 160 -12.49 26.18 6.57
C GLY A 160 -11.59 27.41 6.53
N LYS A 161 -10.94 27.79 7.64
CA LYS A 161 -9.97 28.89 7.68
C LYS A 161 -8.74 28.56 6.84
N ILE A 162 -8.27 29.55 6.08
CA ILE A 162 -7.20 29.37 5.10
C ILE A 162 -6.09 30.35 5.42
N PHE A 163 -4.86 29.86 5.44
CA PHE A 163 -3.68 30.68 5.63
C PHE A 163 -2.64 30.33 4.55
N PRO A 164 -1.75 31.26 4.19
CA PRO A 164 -0.55 30.94 3.44
C PRO A 164 0.24 29.84 4.14
N ILE A 165 0.92 28.97 3.37
CA ILE A 165 1.67 27.84 3.91
C ILE A 165 2.84 28.26 4.82
N ASP A 166 3.45 29.40 4.52
CA ASP A 166 4.54 30.03 5.29
C ASP A 166 4.04 30.87 6.47
N SER A 167 2.72 30.94 6.69
CA SER A 167 2.15 31.71 7.78
C SER A 167 2.62 31.17 9.14
N PRO A 168 3.07 32.05 10.07
CA PRO A 168 3.59 31.63 11.37
C PRO A 168 2.53 30.93 12.22
N VAL A 169 1.25 31.11 11.92
CA VAL A 169 0.15 30.41 12.62
C VAL A 169 0.31 28.90 12.57
N TRP A 170 0.85 28.36 11.48
CA TRP A 170 1.01 26.92 11.34
C TRP A 170 2.01 26.34 12.32
N SER A 171 2.93 27.13 12.86
CA SER A 171 3.83 26.72 13.93
C SER A 171 3.11 26.49 15.27
N VAL A 172 1.85 26.93 15.39
CA VAL A 172 1.04 26.86 16.63
C VAL A 172 -0.18 25.93 16.47
N ILE A 173 -0.78 25.88 15.28
CA ILE A 173 -2.08 25.22 15.07
C ILE A 173 -2.05 24.09 14.02
N GLY A 174 -0.87 23.67 13.59
CA GLY A 174 -0.70 22.54 12.68
C GLY A 174 -1.17 21.23 13.34
N PRO A 175 -2.22 20.56 12.85
CA PRO A 175 -2.78 19.39 13.52
C PRO A 175 -1.84 18.17 13.48
N PRO A 176 -1.95 17.25 14.46
CA PRO A 176 -2.96 17.24 15.53
C PRO A 176 -2.71 18.27 16.64
N ASN A 177 -3.79 18.92 17.10
CA ASN A 177 -3.75 19.99 18.14
C ASN A 177 -4.16 19.49 19.54
N GLY A 178 -4.02 18.20 19.80
CA GLY A 178 -4.46 17.56 21.03
C GLY A 178 -4.64 16.05 20.90
N PHE A 179 -4.76 15.37 22.03
CA PHE A 179 -5.04 13.94 22.05
C PHE A 179 -6.39 13.63 21.37
N ASN A 180 -6.43 12.56 20.57
CA ASN A 180 -7.58 12.17 19.75
C ASN A 180 -8.07 13.27 18.78
N CYS A 181 -7.23 14.25 18.43
CA CYS A 181 -7.57 15.23 17.41
C CYS A 181 -7.67 14.54 16.04
N ARG A 182 -8.74 14.84 15.29
CA ARG A 182 -8.95 14.29 13.93
C ARG A 182 -8.98 15.39 12.87
N CYS A 183 -8.49 16.58 13.23
CA CYS A 183 -8.36 17.68 12.29
C CYS A 183 -7.17 17.42 11.37
N ALA A 184 -7.24 17.99 10.17
CA ALA A 184 -6.22 17.86 9.14
C ALA A 184 -6.06 19.20 8.40
N VAL A 185 -5.16 19.23 7.43
CA VAL A 185 -4.93 20.39 6.57
C VAL A 185 -5.03 19.94 5.12
N ARG A 186 -5.57 20.81 4.26
CA ARG A 186 -5.69 20.58 2.81
C ARG A 186 -4.99 21.69 2.04
N ALA A 187 -4.17 21.32 1.07
CA ALA A 187 -3.50 22.29 0.19
C ALA A 187 -4.43 22.78 -0.93
N LEU A 188 -4.45 24.09 -1.16
CA LEU A 188 -5.27 24.80 -2.14
C LEU A 188 -4.39 25.66 -3.05
N SER A 189 -4.73 25.68 -4.33
CA SER A 189 -4.18 26.63 -5.30
C SER A 189 -4.98 27.94 -5.32
N ALA A 190 -4.45 29.00 -5.92
CA ALA A 190 -5.20 30.24 -6.14
C ALA A 190 -6.51 29.99 -6.94
N ARG A 191 -6.46 29.11 -7.94
CA ARG A 191 -7.64 28.69 -8.71
C ARG A 191 -8.68 27.97 -7.85
N ASP A 192 -8.26 27.20 -6.85
CA ASP A 192 -9.18 26.56 -5.91
C ASP A 192 -9.88 27.59 -5.02
N LEU A 193 -9.19 28.68 -4.66
CA LEU A 193 -9.79 29.77 -3.89
C LEU A 193 -10.85 30.49 -4.71
N GLU A 194 -10.51 30.88 -5.93
CA GLU A 194 -11.40 31.58 -6.85
C GLU A 194 -12.65 30.75 -7.17
N ARG A 195 -12.45 29.50 -7.62
CA ARG A 195 -13.56 28.60 -8.00
C ARG A 195 -14.53 28.33 -6.86
N ARG A 196 -14.04 28.32 -5.62
CA ARG A 196 -14.82 27.97 -4.42
C ARG A 196 -15.23 29.20 -3.61
N GLY A 197 -14.91 30.41 -4.08
CA GLY A 197 -15.18 31.66 -3.35
C GLY A 197 -14.52 31.72 -1.97
N LEU A 198 -13.39 31.04 -1.78
CA LEU A 198 -12.70 30.95 -0.50
C LEU A 198 -11.76 32.12 -0.28
N ARG A 199 -11.64 32.58 0.97
CA ARG A 199 -10.79 33.72 1.33
C ARG A 199 -9.67 33.31 2.28
N VAL A 200 -8.50 33.89 2.05
CA VAL A 200 -7.32 33.75 2.90
C VAL A 200 -7.45 34.70 4.09
N GLU A 201 -7.13 34.20 5.28
CA GLU A 201 -7.05 35.00 6.49
C GLU A 201 -5.74 35.80 6.51
N THR A 202 -5.85 37.12 6.56
CA THR A 202 -4.70 38.05 6.51
C THR A 202 -4.35 38.68 7.86
N GLU A 203 -5.24 38.57 8.86
CA GLU A 203 -5.07 39.23 10.17
C GLU A 203 -5.02 38.26 11.35
N ALA A 204 -4.47 37.07 11.12
CA ALA A 204 -4.26 36.12 12.20
C ALA A 204 -3.16 36.62 13.15
N ARG A 205 -3.35 36.43 14.46
CA ARG A 205 -2.37 36.82 15.49
C ARG A 205 -2.07 35.63 16.38
N ILE A 206 -0.80 35.38 16.64
CA ILE A 206 -0.39 34.46 17.71
C ILE A 206 -0.54 35.22 19.02
N ILE A 207 -1.20 34.61 20.00
CA ILE A 207 -1.40 35.16 21.33
C ILE A 207 -1.02 34.14 22.39
N GLU A 208 -0.77 34.59 23.60
CA GLU A 208 -0.34 33.77 24.72
C GLU A 208 -1.27 33.93 25.91
N ARG A 209 -1.38 32.88 26.72
CA ARG A 209 -2.06 32.94 28.02
C ARG A 209 -1.31 32.11 29.05
N GLU A 210 -1.44 32.51 30.31
CA GLU A 210 -1.08 31.66 31.43
C GLU A 210 -2.09 30.52 31.61
N VAL A 211 -1.57 29.33 31.86
CA VAL A 211 -2.35 28.12 32.12
C VAL A 211 -2.56 27.99 33.64
N PRO A 212 -3.79 27.72 34.12
CA PRO A 212 -4.04 27.61 35.57
C PRO A 212 -3.17 26.52 36.21
N LEU A 213 -2.46 26.86 37.30
CA LEU A 213 -1.50 25.99 38.02
C LEU A 213 -2.03 24.58 38.28
N ARG A 214 -3.30 24.43 38.67
CA ARG A 214 -3.95 23.13 38.92
C ARG A 214 -3.89 22.15 37.74
N SER A 215 -3.66 22.63 36.51
CA SER A 215 -3.55 21.82 35.29
C SER A 215 -2.13 21.37 34.98
N LEU A 216 -1.12 21.89 35.72
CA LEU A 216 0.31 21.71 35.47
C LEU A 216 1.10 21.18 36.67
N VAL A 217 0.48 21.09 37.85
CA VAL A 217 1.10 20.47 39.03
C VAL A 217 1.36 18.99 38.75
N ASP A 218 2.63 18.59 38.79
CA ASP A 218 2.97 17.19 38.84
C ASP A 218 2.42 16.60 40.16
N ARG A 219 1.51 15.62 40.05
CA ARG A 219 0.82 15.04 41.20
C ARG A 219 1.76 14.31 42.17
N ARG A 220 2.98 13.98 41.75
CA ARG A 220 4.00 13.27 42.53
C ARG A 220 4.92 14.24 43.26
N THR A 221 5.44 15.27 42.57
CA THR A 221 6.43 16.19 43.17
C THR A 221 5.80 17.47 43.73
N GLY A 222 4.56 17.79 43.33
CA GLY A 222 3.93 19.08 43.63
C GLY A 222 4.54 20.26 42.86
N GLU A 223 5.58 20.01 42.06
CA GLU A 223 6.30 21.04 41.31
C GLU A 223 5.53 21.45 40.05
N VAL A 224 5.69 22.72 39.69
CA VAL A 224 5.18 23.30 38.45
C VAL A 224 6.38 23.76 37.64
N ASP A 225 6.51 23.22 36.43
CA ASP A 225 7.54 23.64 35.49
C ASP A 225 7.17 25.04 34.93
N PRO A 226 7.99 26.08 35.20
CA PRO A 226 7.70 27.45 34.75
C PRO A 226 7.59 27.57 33.23
N GLN A 227 8.29 26.73 32.46
CA GLN A 227 8.28 26.75 30.99
C GLN A 227 6.96 26.22 30.40
N LYS A 228 6.12 25.58 31.22
CA LYS A 228 4.82 25.00 30.82
C LYS A 228 3.64 25.92 31.16
N LEU A 229 3.89 27.05 31.82
CA LEU A 229 2.87 28.02 32.24
C LEU A 229 2.27 28.79 31.07
N VAL A 230 2.97 28.89 29.94
CA VAL A 230 2.52 29.68 28.79
C VAL A 230 2.02 28.78 27.68
N GLN A 231 0.78 29.01 27.25
CA GLN A 231 0.18 28.37 26.10
C GLN A 231 -0.01 29.38 24.97
N ARG A 232 0.39 29.02 23.75
CA ARG A 232 0.14 29.82 22.53
C ARG A 232 -1.19 29.44 21.86
N GLY A 233 -1.80 30.41 21.19
CA GLY A 233 -3.03 30.24 20.44
C GLY A 233 -3.09 31.17 19.23
N VAL A 234 -3.99 30.90 18.29
CA VAL A 234 -4.17 31.72 17.09
C VAL A 234 -5.52 32.43 17.13
N SER A 235 -5.46 33.75 17.17
CA SER A 235 -6.60 34.64 17.10
C SER A 235 -6.91 35.02 15.66
N VAL A 236 -8.14 34.80 15.20
CA VAL A 236 -8.65 35.19 13.88
C VAL A 236 -9.93 36.02 14.01
N ARG A 237 -10.32 36.75 12.97
CA ARG A 237 -11.61 37.45 12.97
C ARG A 237 -12.76 36.44 12.97
N ASP A 238 -13.79 36.74 13.76
CA ASP A 238 -14.98 35.92 13.84
C ASP A 238 -15.94 36.29 12.69
N PRO A 239 -16.15 35.41 11.69
CA PRO A 239 -17.02 35.71 10.56
C PRO A 239 -18.50 35.81 10.97
N ALA A 240 -18.88 35.19 12.10
CA ALA A 240 -20.25 35.26 12.61
C ALA A 240 -20.50 36.50 13.48
N ARG A 241 -19.45 37.22 13.89
CA ARG A 241 -19.56 38.39 14.79
C ARG A 241 -18.58 39.49 14.36
N PRO A 242 -19.01 40.40 13.47
CA PRO A 242 -18.18 41.53 13.01
C PRO A 242 -17.58 42.31 14.19
N GLY A 243 -16.28 42.63 14.10
CA GLY A 243 -15.53 43.32 15.15
C GLY A 243 -15.04 42.44 16.31
N LYS A 244 -15.52 41.20 16.46
CA LYS A 244 -15.02 40.25 17.47
C LYS A 244 -13.97 39.31 16.87
N ARG A 245 -13.10 38.80 17.74
CA ARG A 245 -12.08 37.81 17.40
C ARG A 245 -12.38 36.49 18.11
N THR A 246 -12.06 35.38 17.47
CA THR A 246 -12.05 34.07 18.10
C THR A 246 -10.62 33.56 18.19
N VAL A 247 -10.32 32.78 19.22
CA VAL A 247 -8.99 32.21 19.45
C VAL A 247 -9.10 30.70 19.43
N LEU A 248 -8.22 30.05 18.66
CA LEU A 248 -7.91 28.64 18.87
C LEU A 248 -6.82 28.55 19.94
N TRP A 249 -7.16 27.91 21.05
CA TRP A 249 -6.18 27.30 21.93
C TRP A 249 -6.10 25.82 21.56
N ALA A 250 -4.91 25.34 21.18
CA ALA A 250 -4.66 23.90 21.15
C ALA A 250 -4.80 23.32 22.57
N ASP A 251 -4.75 21.99 22.72
CA ASP A 251 -4.59 21.42 24.06
C ASP A 251 -3.22 21.84 24.64
N VAL A 252 -3.08 21.87 25.97
CA VAL A 252 -1.80 22.21 26.62
C VAL A 252 -0.72 21.21 26.19
N GLY A 253 0.44 21.71 25.75
CA GLY A 253 1.53 20.90 25.19
C GLY A 253 1.36 20.53 23.71
N TRP A 254 0.30 21.00 23.04
CA TRP A 254 0.01 20.79 21.61
C TRP A 254 0.00 22.09 20.80
N ASP A 255 0.43 23.21 21.38
CA ASP A 255 0.59 24.51 20.73
C ASP A 255 1.88 24.59 19.89
N TYR A 256 2.11 23.55 19.07
CA TYR A 256 3.19 23.42 18.10
C TYR A 256 2.68 22.69 16.84
N ASN A 257 3.52 22.50 15.82
CA ASN A 257 3.18 21.72 14.62
C ASN A 257 3.86 20.34 14.62
N PRO A 258 3.15 19.26 14.97
CA PRO A 258 3.74 17.92 15.00
C PRO A 258 4.17 17.43 13.62
N GLY A 259 3.49 17.87 12.56
CA GLY A 259 3.85 17.52 11.18
C GLY A 259 5.18 18.16 10.77
N ALA A 260 5.32 19.47 10.97
CA ALA A 260 6.57 20.18 10.67
C ALA A 260 7.74 19.67 11.51
N ALA A 261 7.52 19.45 12.81
CA ALA A 261 8.56 18.95 13.72
C ALA A 261 9.01 17.53 13.33
N GLY A 262 8.09 16.66 12.91
CA GLY A 262 8.43 15.32 12.42
C GLY A 262 9.16 15.33 11.07
N ALA A 263 8.73 16.18 10.13
CA ALA A 263 9.33 16.30 8.80
C ALA A 263 10.79 16.79 8.86
N ALA A 264 11.07 17.79 9.69
CA ALA A 264 12.43 18.32 9.89
C ALA A 264 13.44 17.24 10.34
N ARG A 265 13.00 16.24 11.11
CA ARG A 265 13.86 15.13 11.58
C ARG A 265 14.21 14.12 10.49
N ILE A 266 13.31 13.94 9.52
CA ILE A 266 13.61 13.13 8.33
C ILE A 266 14.74 13.80 7.55
N ALA A 267 14.63 15.10 7.31
CA ALA A 267 15.66 15.90 6.66
C ALA A 267 17.00 15.83 7.42
N ASP A 268 17.00 16.00 8.75
CA ASP A 268 18.22 15.88 9.57
C ASP A 268 18.87 14.49 9.50
N ARG A 269 18.07 13.41 9.43
CA ARG A 269 18.61 12.05 9.34
C ARG A 269 19.18 11.76 7.95
N VAL A 270 18.54 12.27 6.91
CA VAL A 270 19.06 12.24 5.53
C VAL A 270 20.37 13.01 5.46
N GLU A 271 20.45 14.17 6.07
CA GLU A 271 21.66 15.00 6.12
C GLU A 271 22.78 14.34 6.93
N ARG A 272 22.49 13.75 8.10
CA ARG A 272 23.50 12.96 8.85
C ARG A 272 24.01 11.75 8.09
N LYS A 273 23.13 11.06 7.33
CA LYS A 273 23.55 9.96 6.45
C LYS A 273 24.40 10.46 5.29
N ARG A 274 24.09 11.64 4.75
CA ARG A 274 24.86 12.32 3.70
C ARG A 274 26.26 12.74 4.19
N LEU A 275 26.38 13.28 5.41
CA LEU A 275 27.65 13.66 6.03
C LEU A 275 28.59 12.45 6.27
N ASN A 276 28.03 11.25 6.37
CA ASN A 276 28.77 10.00 6.54
C ASN A 276 29.06 9.27 5.20
N LEU A 277 28.75 9.88 4.06
CA LEU A 277 29.16 9.36 2.74
C LEU A 277 30.62 9.77 2.44
N PRO A 278 31.39 8.93 1.72
CA PRO A 278 32.71 9.31 1.20
C PRO A 278 32.65 10.63 0.42
N LYS A 279 33.70 11.47 0.53
CA LYS A 279 33.72 12.84 -0.03
C LYS A 279 33.38 12.89 -1.52
N GLU A 280 33.65 11.84 -2.30
CA GLU A 280 33.28 11.79 -3.72
C GLU A 280 31.76 11.64 -3.96
N LEU A 281 30.99 11.07 -3.03
CA LEU A 281 29.53 10.88 -3.14
C LEU A 281 28.73 12.07 -2.58
N ALA A 282 29.30 12.86 -1.67
CA ALA A 282 28.66 14.03 -1.09
C ALA A 282 28.52 15.21 -2.08
N GLN A 283 29.34 15.26 -3.13
CA GLN A 283 29.31 16.28 -4.17
C GLN A 283 28.23 16.06 -5.25
N ALA A 284 27.73 14.83 -5.40
CA ALA A 284 26.68 14.49 -6.36
C ALA A 284 25.25 14.84 -5.89
N VAL A 285 25.10 15.31 -4.64
CA VAL A 285 23.81 15.68 -4.04
C VAL A 285 23.77 17.20 -3.86
N SER A 286 23.61 17.95 -4.94
CA SER A 286 23.16 19.35 -4.85
C SER A 286 21.68 19.40 -5.23
N ILE A 287 20.83 19.78 -4.29
CA ILE A 287 19.42 20.08 -4.57
C ILE A 287 19.39 21.51 -5.09
N ASP A 288 19.39 21.66 -6.41
CA ASP A 288 19.16 22.96 -7.03
C ASP A 288 17.65 23.18 -7.20
N ALA A 289 17.20 24.36 -6.76
CA ALA A 289 15.81 24.74 -6.67
C ALA A 289 15.28 25.35 -7.99
N ARG A 290 14.00 25.06 -8.27
CA ARG A 290 13.11 25.65 -9.31
C ARG A 290 13.25 25.13 -10.74
N ARG A 291 12.25 24.34 -11.15
CA ARG A 291 11.72 24.34 -12.53
C ARG A 291 10.19 24.15 -12.51
N PRO A 292 9.39 24.95 -13.24
CA PRO A 292 7.95 24.78 -13.30
C PRO A 292 7.55 23.56 -14.14
N ALA A 293 6.47 22.88 -13.76
CA ALA A 293 5.89 21.78 -14.52
C ALA A 293 5.16 22.31 -15.79
N PRO A 294 5.41 21.74 -16.98
CA PRO A 294 4.71 22.14 -18.19
C PRO A 294 3.26 21.64 -18.19
N GLN A 295 2.38 22.44 -18.78
CA GLN A 295 1.02 22.01 -19.14
C GLN A 295 1.10 20.94 -20.24
N VAL A 296 0.35 19.85 -20.07
CA VAL A 296 0.14 18.87 -21.14
C VAL A 296 -0.94 19.45 -22.05
N ALA A 297 -0.51 19.93 -23.21
CA ALA A 297 -1.39 20.11 -24.36
C ALA A 297 -1.79 18.73 -24.90
N ASP A 298 -2.98 18.64 -25.51
CA ASP A 298 -3.37 17.47 -26.29
C ASP A 298 -2.28 17.18 -27.32
N LYS A 299 -1.55 16.08 -27.10
CA LYS A 299 -0.55 15.60 -28.06
C LYS A 299 -1.21 14.56 -28.95
N ALA A 300 -1.01 14.73 -30.25
CA ALA A 300 -1.23 13.70 -31.25
C ALA A 300 -0.54 12.40 -30.83
N LEU A 301 -1.22 11.27 -31.12
CA LEU A 301 -0.73 9.90 -30.97
C LEU A 301 0.67 9.77 -31.58
N ALA A 302 1.70 9.80 -30.73
CA ALA A 302 3.09 9.64 -31.12
C ALA A 302 3.65 8.42 -30.41
N TYR A 303 3.70 7.34 -31.19
CA TYR A 303 4.29 6.03 -30.99
C TYR A 303 5.58 5.98 -30.14
N TRP A 304 5.61 5.02 -29.22
CA TRP A 304 6.73 4.15 -28.80
C TRP A 304 8.12 4.49 -29.36
N ASP A 305 8.73 5.57 -28.87
CA ASP A 305 10.09 5.93 -29.28
C ASP A 305 11.10 4.93 -28.71
N SER A 306 11.42 3.90 -29.50
CA SER A 306 12.37 2.82 -29.20
C SER A 306 13.80 3.31 -28.94
N THR A 307 14.11 4.55 -29.32
CA THR A 307 15.39 5.18 -29.00
C THR A 307 15.48 5.60 -27.53
N THR A 308 14.34 5.75 -26.85
CA THR A 308 14.26 6.05 -25.41
C THR A 308 14.32 4.80 -24.54
N ARG A 309 14.73 4.97 -23.28
CA ARG A 309 14.73 3.86 -22.30
C ARG A 309 13.33 3.30 -22.07
N ALA A 310 12.30 4.15 -22.03
CA ALA A 310 10.91 3.74 -21.84
C ALA A 310 10.37 2.95 -23.04
N GLY A 311 10.63 3.41 -24.27
CA GLY A 311 10.24 2.67 -25.49
C GLY A 311 10.83 1.26 -25.53
N ARG A 312 12.11 1.09 -25.14
CA ARG A 312 12.73 -0.24 -25.10
C ARG A 312 12.06 -1.24 -24.16
N TRP A 313 11.51 -0.81 -23.03
CA TRP A 313 10.76 -1.70 -22.14
C TRP A 313 9.51 -2.23 -22.81
N HIS A 314 8.77 -1.36 -23.47
CA HIS A 314 7.54 -1.73 -24.13
C HIS A 314 7.76 -2.61 -25.35
N ASP A 315 8.69 -2.24 -26.23
CA ASP A 315 9.02 -3.04 -27.42
C ASP A 315 9.41 -4.47 -27.01
N ALA A 316 10.27 -4.61 -26.00
CA ALA A 316 10.70 -5.92 -25.52
C ALA A 316 9.57 -6.67 -24.82
N SER A 317 8.77 -5.98 -23.99
CA SER A 317 7.75 -6.63 -23.15
C SER A 317 6.50 -7.02 -23.91
N PHE A 318 6.13 -6.27 -24.94
CA PHE A 318 4.90 -6.45 -25.70
C PHE A 318 5.16 -6.84 -27.17
N ALA A 319 6.39 -7.24 -27.52
CA ALA A 319 6.75 -7.72 -28.87
C ALA A 319 5.74 -8.72 -29.42
N ASN A 320 5.36 -9.69 -28.58
CA ASN A 320 4.46 -10.79 -28.92
C ASN A 320 2.99 -10.51 -28.57
N ALA A 321 2.68 -9.33 -28.01
CA ALA A 321 1.33 -8.98 -27.63
C ALA A 321 0.38 -8.97 -28.85
N PRO A 322 -0.89 -9.35 -28.67
CA PRO A 322 -1.88 -9.29 -29.74
C PRO A 322 -2.14 -7.84 -30.19
N ASP A 323 -2.58 -7.68 -31.44
CA ASP A 323 -2.76 -6.37 -32.06
C ASP A 323 -3.73 -5.47 -31.29
N TRP A 324 -4.81 -6.03 -30.73
CA TRP A 324 -5.76 -5.26 -29.92
C TRP A 324 -5.08 -4.63 -28.70
N LEU A 325 -4.17 -5.37 -28.03
CA LEU A 325 -3.47 -4.86 -26.86
C LEU A 325 -2.48 -3.77 -27.27
N LYS A 326 -1.75 -3.99 -28.38
CA LYS A 326 -0.85 -2.97 -28.95
C LYS A 326 -1.60 -1.69 -29.33
N LYS A 327 -2.81 -1.80 -29.88
CA LYS A 327 -3.68 -0.65 -30.17
C LYS A 327 -4.11 0.08 -28.90
N GLN A 328 -4.52 -0.63 -27.84
CA GLN A 328 -4.86 0.01 -26.56
C GLN A 328 -3.67 0.72 -25.95
N ILE A 329 -2.53 0.04 -25.91
CA ILE A 329 -1.25 0.57 -25.46
C ILE A 329 -0.89 1.86 -26.24
N ALA A 330 -1.06 1.87 -27.57
CA ALA A 330 -0.84 3.06 -28.39
C ALA A 330 -1.87 4.17 -28.13
N SER A 331 -3.13 3.82 -27.85
CA SER A 331 -4.21 4.77 -27.57
C SER A 331 -4.05 5.46 -26.22
N VAL A 332 -3.70 4.71 -25.18
CA VAL A 332 -3.47 5.24 -23.82
C VAL A 332 -2.14 6.00 -23.74
N GLY A 333 -1.12 5.50 -24.44
CA GLY A 333 0.18 6.15 -24.55
C GLY A 333 1.13 5.87 -23.40
N ASP A 334 2.21 6.64 -23.33
CA ASP A 334 3.26 6.44 -22.33
C ASP A 334 2.85 6.95 -20.94
N PRO A 335 3.28 6.28 -19.85
CA PRO A 335 3.28 6.90 -18.53
C PRO A 335 4.14 8.16 -18.58
N ARG A 336 3.74 9.18 -17.82
CA ARG A 336 4.51 10.44 -17.69
C ARG A 336 5.96 10.25 -17.29
N ASP A 337 6.26 9.23 -16.48
CA ASP A 337 7.63 8.94 -16.07
C ASP A 337 7.87 7.44 -15.83
N LEU A 338 9.11 7.04 -16.11
CA LEU A 338 9.65 5.72 -15.82
C LEU A 338 10.92 5.87 -14.98
N LYS A 339 10.88 5.40 -13.74
CA LYS A 339 12.03 5.40 -12.84
C LYS A 339 12.57 4.00 -12.59
N GLN A 340 13.87 3.96 -12.32
CA GLN A 340 14.55 2.77 -11.85
C GLN A 340 15.39 3.17 -10.64
N THR A 341 14.82 3.02 -9.46
CA THR A 341 15.42 3.39 -8.20
C THR A 341 15.93 2.15 -7.49
N PRO A 342 17.27 1.97 -7.38
CA PRO A 342 17.82 0.81 -6.70
C PRO A 342 17.28 0.65 -5.29
N GLY A 343 16.80 -0.55 -4.96
CA GLY A 343 16.23 -0.88 -3.66
C GLY A 343 14.74 -0.53 -3.49
N MET A 344 14.10 0.12 -4.46
CA MET A 344 12.64 0.27 -4.49
C MET A 344 11.97 -0.96 -5.11
N ALA A 345 10.74 -1.24 -4.66
CA ALA A 345 9.87 -2.20 -5.32
C ALA A 345 9.32 -1.62 -6.63
N ALA A 346 8.98 -2.49 -7.57
CA ALA A 346 8.24 -2.05 -8.75
C ALA A 346 6.83 -1.61 -8.35
N SER A 347 6.33 -0.55 -8.97
CA SER A 347 4.99 -0.04 -8.72
C SER A 347 4.54 0.93 -9.81
N CYS A 348 3.23 1.01 -10.04
CA CYS A 348 2.61 2.09 -10.81
C CYS A 348 1.89 3.04 -9.86
N SER A 349 2.40 4.28 -9.75
CA SER A 349 1.79 5.32 -8.91
C SER A 349 1.04 6.35 -9.75
N TRP A 350 -0.15 6.73 -9.28
CA TRP A 350 -1.05 7.68 -9.94
C TRP A 350 -1.33 7.36 -11.41
N ARG A 351 -1.20 6.08 -11.79
CA ARG A 351 -1.43 5.57 -13.15
C ARG A 351 -0.54 6.23 -14.21
N GLN A 352 0.54 6.91 -13.81
CA GLN A 352 1.30 7.76 -14.71
C GLN A 352 2.80 7.71 -14.41
N HIS A 353 3.20 7.04 -13.33
CA HIS A 353 4.59 6.89 -12.94
C HIS A 353 4.87 5.44 -12.64
N ILE A 354 5.70 4.80 -13.47
CA ILE A 354 6.12 3.43 -13.23
C ILE A 354 7.52 3.44 -12.62
N GLU A 355 7.66 2.81 -11.46
CA GLU A 355 8.93 2.48 -10.83
C GLU A 355 9.27 1.02 -11.14
N MET A 356 10.48 0.76 -11.59
CA MET A 356 10.97 -0.58 -11.93
C MET A 356 12.03 -1.10 -10.94
N GLY A 357 12.32 -0.33 -9.90
CA GLY A 357 13.28 -0.67 -8.86
C GLY A 357 14.67 -0.92 -9.43
N SER A 358 15.31 -1.97 -8.95
CA SER A 358 16.63 -2.43 -9.44
C SER A 358 16.56 -3.31 -10.70
N ARG A 359 15.39 -3.48 -11.33
CA ARG A 359 15.25 -4.43 -12.45
C ARG A 359 15.99 -3.95 -13.70
N ARG A 360 16.50 -4.89 -14.50
CA ARG A 360 17.18 -4.57 -15.75
C ARG A 360 16.33 -4.97 -16.93
N LEU A 361 16.43 -4.22 -18.03
CA LEU A 361 15.64 -4.47 -19.23
C LEU A 361 15.89 -5.87 -19.81
N ASP A 362 17.10 -6.39 -19.71
CA ASP A 362 17.45 -7.72 -20.20
C ASP A 362 16.96 -8.88 -19.31
N ASP A 363 16.41 -8.60 -18.13
CA ASP A 363 15.91 -9.62 -17.20
C ASP A 363 14.49 -10.09 -17.60
N PRO A 364 14.26 -11.39 -17.86
CA PRO A 364 12.94 -11.93 -18.16
C PRO A 364 11.87 -11.57 -17.12
N ARG A 365 12.23 -11.54 -15.83
CA ARG A 365 11.30 -11.17 -14.76
C ARG A 365 10.89 -9.71 -14.85
N ALA A 366 11.81 -8.87 -15.31
CA ALA A 366 11.57 -7.46 -15.45
C ALA A 366 10.57 -7.17 -16.57
N GLN A 367 10.59 -7.94 -17.66
CA GLN A 367 9.59 -7.83 -18.73
C GLN A 367 8.18 -8.13 -18.20
N VAL A 368 8.04 -9.18 -17.39
CA VAL A 368 6.77 -9.52 -16.73
C VAL A 368 6.33 -8.41 -15.79
N THR A 369 7.23 -7.93 -14.92
CA THR A 369 6.93 -6.84 -14.00
C THR A 369 6.52 -5.57 -14.74
N TRP A 370 7.19 -5.24 -15.85
CA TRP A 370 6.80 -4.11 -16.68
C TRP A 370 5.38 -4.23 -17.20
N ARG A 371 5.02 -5.38 -17.78
CA ARG A 371 3.66 -5.58 -18.27
C ARG A 371 2.61 -5.46 -17.17
N HIS A 372 2.94 -5.94 -15.96
CA HIS A 372 2.07 -5.82 -14.79
C HIS A 372 1.88 -4.34 -14.38
N GLU A 373 2.97 -3.59 -14.16
CA GLU A 373 2.87 -2.17 -13.77
C GLU A 373 2.22 -1.31 -14.86
N TYR A 374 2.48 -1.64 -16.12
CA TYR A 374 1.81 -0.99 -17.24
C TYR A 374 0.33 -1.37 -17.31
N GLY A 375 -0.05 -2.57 -16.87
CA GLY A 375 -1.45 -2.95 -16.69
C GLY A 375 -2.20 -2.06 -15.70
N HIS A 376 -1.58 -1.64 -14.60
CA HIS A 376 -2.16 -0.62 -13.71
C HIS A 376 -2.26 0.77 -14.37
N HIS A 377 -1.29 1.11 -15.24
CA HIS A 377 -1.36 2.33 -16.05
C HIS A 377 -2.56 2.29 -17.01
N LEU A 378 -2.76 1.19 -17.72
CA LEU A 378 -3.92 0.99 -18.60
C LEU A 378 -5.23 1.07 -17.82
N ASP A 379 -5.38 0.26 -16.77
CA ASP A 379 -6.58 0.22 -15.92
C ASP A 379 -7.03 1.61 -15.46
N GLY A 380 -6.06 2.43 -15.06
CA GLY A 380 -6.30 3.77 -14.59
C GLY A 380 -6.66 4.83 -15.65
N ASN A 381 -6.36 4.58 -16.93
CA ASN A 381 -6.53 5.58 -17.99
C ASN A 381 -7.52 5.15 -19.08
N MET A 382 -8.12 3.96 -18.97
CA MET A 382 -9.05 3.43 -19.97
C MET A 382 -10.52 3.74 -19.73
N HIS A 383 -10.92 4.16 -18.53
CA HIS A 383 -12.31 4.51 -18.25
C HIS A 383 -12.52 6.04 -18.21
N PRO A 384 -13.52 6.58 -18.92
CA PRO A 384 -13.72 8.04 -19.00
C PRO A 384 -14.09 8.69 -17.66
N THR A 385 -14.69 7.92 -16.73
CA THR A 385 -15.24 8.45 -15.48
C THR A 385 -14.81 7.70 -14.21
N LEU A 386 -14.27 6.48 -14.35
CA LEU A 386 -13.92 5.65 -13.20
C LEU A 386 -12.45 5.82 -12.88
N VAL A 387 -12.12 5.57 -11.62
CA VAL A 387 -10.73 5.61 -11.16
C VAL A 387 -9.94 4.45 -11.78
N TYR A 388 -10.56 3.29 -11.93
CA TYR A 388 -9.98 2.13 -12.60
C TYR A 388 -11.09 1.48 -13.40
N ALA A 389 -10.80 1.02 -14.62
CA ALA A 389 -11.73 0.22 -15.41
C ALA A 389 -12.15 -1.05 -14.65
N SER A 390 -11.22 -1.64 -13.90
CA SER A 390 -11.46 -2.80 -13.04
C SER A 390 -12.38 -2.53 -11.85
N SER A 391 -12.68 -1.27 -11.54
CA SER A 391 -13.64 -0.89 -10.50
C SER A 391 -15.08 -0.87 -11.02
N ASP A 392 -15.30 -1.12 -12.30
CA ASP A 392 -16.63 -1.26 -12.85
C ASP A 392 -17.39 -2.43 -12.20
N ARG A 393 -18.71 -2.28 -12.08
CA ARG A 393 -19.58 -3.29 -11.47
C ARG A 393 -19.56 -4.60 -12.25
N VAL A 394 -19.57 -4.55 -13.58
CA VAL A 394 -19.58 -5.74 -14.44
C VAL A 394 -18.27 -6.52 -14.26
N PHE A 395 -17.14 -5.83 -14.20
CA PHE A 395 -15.85 -6.45 -13.92
C PHE A 395 -15.80 -7.10 -12.54
N SER A 396 -16.30 -6.39 -11.51
CA SER A 396 -16.36 -6.91 -10.14
C SER A 396 -17.25 -8.16 -10.01
N GLU A 397 -18.39 -8.19 -10.72
CA GLU A 397 -19.30 -9.34 -10.75
C GLU A 397 -18.66 -10.57 -11.44
N ALA A 398 -17.94 -10.34 -12.55
CA ALA A 398 -17.18 -11.36 -13.24
C ALA A 398 -16.06 -11.96 -12.35
N LEU A 399 -15.33 -11.11 -11.62
CA LEU A 399 -14.31 -11.52 -10.65
C LEU A 399 -14.91 -12.47 -9.60
N GLN A 400 -16.06 -12.12 -9.04
CA GLN A 400 -16.74 -12.94 -8.03
C GLN A 400 -17.27 -14.26 -8.60
N ALA A 401 -17.72 -14.28 -9.86
CA ALA A 401 -18.18 -15.49 -10.54
C ALA A 401 -17.05 -16.50 -10.71
N ASP A 402 -15.90 -16.05 -11.24
CA ASP A 402 -14.71 -16.87 -11.38
C ASP A 402 -14.16 -17.31 -10.02
N ALA A 403 -14.18 -16.43 -9.01
CA ALA A 403 -13.73 -16.76 -7.66
C ALA A 403 -14.48 -17.97 -7.07
N ARG A 404 -15.81 -17.99 -7.20
CA ARG A 404 -16.65 -19.11 -6.74
C ARG A 404 -16.31 -20.40 -7.48
N ARG A 405 -16.13 -20.34 -8.80
CA ARG A 405 -15.82 -21.51 -9.64
C ARG A 405 -14.44 -22.09 -9.28
N LEU A 406 -13.44 -21.23 -9.18
CA LEU A 406 -12.06 -21.61 -8.84
C LEU A 406 -11.97 -22.31 -7.48
N VAL A 407 -12.59 -21.72 -6.45
CA VAL A 407 -12.61 -22.30 -5.08
C VAL A 407 -13.33 -23.66 -5.07
N ALA A 408 -14.46 -23.77 -5.75
CA ALA A 408 -15.21 -25.02 -5.80
C ALA A 408 -14.42 -26.14 -6.53
N HIS A 409 -13.75 -25.82 -7.63
CA HIS A 409 -13.03 -26.82 -8.42
C HIS A 409 -11.68 -27.22 -7.82
N SER A 410 -11.02 -26.35 -7.07
CA SER A 410 -9.74 -26.68 -6.41
C SER A 410 -9.89 -27.55 -5.16
N GLY A 411 -11.13 -27.74 -4.66
CA GLY A 411 -11.34 -28.37 -3.35
C GLY A 411 -10.67 -27.59 -2.22
N SER A 412 -10.54 -26.27 -2.37
CA SER A 412 -10.00 -25.37 -1.36
C SER A 412 -11.15 -24.70 -0.59
N GLY A 413 -10.91 -24.29 0.66
CA GLY A 413 -11.90 -23.61 1.49
C GLY A 413 -12.18 -24.31 2.82
N VAL A 414 -13.28 -23.93 3.47
CA VAL A 414 -13.66 -24.47 4.78
C VAL A 414 -13.97 -25.97 4.64
N SER A 415 -13.41 -26.77 5.56
CA SER A 415 -13.64 -28.21 5.60
C SER A 415 -15.14 -28.53 5.62
N SER A 416 -15.58 -29.31 4.64
CA SER A 416 -16.96 -29.75 4.47
C SER A 416 -16.97 -31.09 3.71
N PRO A 417 -18.05 -31.89 3.80
CA PRO A 417 -18.15 -33.14 3.05
C PRO A 417 -17.91 -32.98 1.53
N ALA A 418 -18.40 -31.87 0.95
CA ALA A 418 -18.21 -31.56 -0.46
C ALA A 418 -16.74 -31.25 -0.80
N VAL A 419 -16.05 -30.47 0.05
CA VAL A 419 -14.62 -30.17 -0.12
C VAL A 419 -13.78 -31.44 0.01
N THR A 420 -14.05 -32.27 1.02
CA THR A 420 -13.34 -33.56 1.22
C THR A 420 -13.58 -34.52 0.06
N ALA A 421 -14.83 -34.65 -0.42
CA ALA A 421 -15.14 -35.47 -1.58
C ALA A 421 -14.43 -34.98 -2.84
N ARG A 422 -14.38 -33.65 -3.05
CA ARG A 422 -13.65 -33.05 -4.17
C ARG A 422 -12.15 -33.31 -4.09
N GLN A 423 -11.54 -33.18 -2.91
CA GLN A 423 -10.11 -33.48 -2.71
C GLN A 423 -9.79 -34.94 -2.99
N ALA A 424 -10.62 -35.87 -2.51
CA ALA A 424 -10.48 -37.30 -2.78
C ALA A 424 -10.60 -37.61 -4.28
N PHE A 425 -11.60 -37.02 -4.95
CA PHE A 425 -11.77 -37.14 -6.40
C PHE A 425 -10.54 -36.61 -7.16
N LEU A 426 -10.04 -35.41 -6.83
CA LEU A 426 -8.83 -34.86 -7.47
C LEU A 426 -7.62 -35.78 -7.28
N ALA A 427 -7.39 -36.27 -6.05
CA ALA A 427 -6.28 -37.17 -5.76
C ALA A 427 -6.36 -38.47 -6.58
N ASP A 428 -7.55 -39.06 -6.69
CA ASP A 428 -7.78 -40.25 -7.52
C ASP A 428 -7.52 -39.97 -9.01
N GLN A 429 -8.07 -38.87 -9.55
CA GLN A 429 -7.89 -38.53 -10.96
C GLN A 429 -6.43 -38.24 -11.32
N TYR A 430 -5.66 -37.63 -10.42
CA TYR A 430 -4.22 -37.44 -10.63
C TYR A 430 -3.45 -38.77 -10.60
N ARG A 431 -3.83 -39.69 -9.71
CA ARG A 431 -3.24 -41.04 -9.64
C ARG A 431 -3.53 -41.82 -10.93
N VAL A 432 -4.79 -41.87 -11.36
CA VAL A 432 -5.22 -42.56 -12.59
C VAL A 432 -4.48 -42.00 -13.81
N ALA A 433 -4.40 -40.68 -13.95
CA ALA A 433 -3.67 -40.06 -15.06
C ALA A 433 -2.18 -40.42 -15.07
N ALA A 434 -1.54 -40.53 -13.90
CA ALA A 434 -0.14 -40.96 -13.79
C ALA A 434 0.06 -42.44 -14.15
N GLU A 435 -0.89 -43.30 -13.81
CA GLU A 435 -0.89 -44.72 -14.19
C GLU A 435 -1.15 -44.92 -15.69
N ASP A 436 -2.09 -44.17 -16.25
CA ASP A 436 -2.45 -44.27 -17.67
C ASP A 436 -1.32 -43.79 -18.56
N VAL A 437 -0.69 -42.65 -18.22
CA VAL A 437 0.46 -42.15 -18.98
C VAL A 437 1.64 -43.12 -18.91
N ALA A 438 1.87 -43.76 -17.75
CA ALA A 438 2.92 -44.77 -17.58
C ALA A 438 2.67 -46.05 -18.39
N ARG A 439 1.41 -46.45 -18.57
CA ARG A 439 1.03 -47.64 -19.33
C ARG A 439 0.87 -47.41 -20.83
N SER A 440 0.75 -46.16 -21.27
CA SER A 440 0.41 -45.81 -22.65
C SER A 440 1.38 -46.32 -23.72
N GLY A 441 2.67 -46.51 -23.40
CA GLY A 441 3.72 -46.88 -24.36
C GLY A 441 4.09 -45.77 -25.36
N ASP A 442 3.13 -44.92 -25.72
CA ASP A 442 3.27 -43.66 -26.47
C ASP A 442 2.56 -42.52 -25.71
N TRP A 443 3.22 -42.06 -24.65
CA TRP A 443 2.66 -41.02 -23.79
C TRP A 443 2.56 -39.66 -24.48
N GLU A 444 3.36 -39.40 -25.52
CA GLU A 444 3.29 -38.14 -26.25
C GLU A 444 1.96 -37.99 -26.98
N THR A 445 1.49 -39.05 -27.65
CA THR A 445 0.18 -39.06 -28.29
C THR A 445 -0.93 -38.90 -27.25
N TRP A 446 -0.83 -39.60 -26.11
CA TRP A 446 -1.79 -39.46 -25.01
C TRP A 446 -1.90 -38.01 -24.51
N ILE A 447 -0.77 -37.33 -24.31
CA ILE A 447 -0.73 -35.92 -23.90
C ILE A 447 -1.27 -35.01 -25.01
N ALA A 448 -0.87 -35.25 -26.26
CA ALA A 448 -1.28 -34.44 -27.40
C ALA A 448 -2.80 -34.47 -27.61
N GLU A 449 -3.42 -35.64 -27.52
CA GLU A 449 -4.87 -35.78 -27.63
C GLU A 449 -5.61 -35.03 -26.52
N ARG A 450 -5.10 -35.09 -25.28
CA ARG A 450 -5.70 -34.39 -24.15
C ARG A 450 -5.68 -32.87 -24.32
N PHE A 451 -4.56 -32.30 -24.75
CA PHE A 451 -4.47 -30.87 -25.04
C PHE A 451 -5.30 -30.48 -26.26
N LYS A 452 -5.35 -31.32 -27.29
CA LYS A 452 -6.18 -31.10 -28.49
C LYS A 452 -7.67 -30.95 -28.17
N ARG A 453 -8.19 -31.63 -27.14
CA ARG A 453 -9.58 -31.44 -26.66
C ARG A 453 -9.87 -30.01 -26.17
N HIS A 454 -8.83 -29.27 -25.78
CA HIS A 454 -8.92 -27.86 -25.39
C HIS A 454 -8.56 -26.90 -26.55
N GLY A 455 -8.42 -27.44 -27.76
CA GLY A 455 -8.12 -26.66 -28.96
C GLY A 455 -6.71 -26.05 -28.93
N ILE A 456 -5.74 -26.75 -28.33
CA ILE A 456 -4.34 -26.33 -28.29
C ILE A 456 -3.41 -27.48 -28.68
N ASP A 457 -2.42 -27.18 -29.52
CA ASP A 457 -1.42 -28.15 -29.97
C ASP A 457 -0.30 -28.33 -28.93
N TYR A 458 -0.07 -29.59 -28.56
CA TYR A 458 0.94 -29.94 -27.58
C TYR A 458 2.37 -29.54 -28.02
N ARG A 459 2.74 -29.80 -29.28
CA ARG A 459 4.11 -29.65 -29.75
C ARG A 459 4.43 -28.20 -30.10
N THR A 460 3.51 -27.49 -30.73
CA THR A 460 3.75 -26.14 -31.25
C THR A 460 3.33 -25.03 -30.30
N GLU A 461 2.43 -25.29 -29.34
CA GLU A 461 1.89 -24.24 -28.47
C GLU A 461 2.15 -24.51 -26.98
N VAL A 462 1.92 -25.74 -26.50
CA VAL A 462 2.09 -26.08 -25.07
C VAL A 462 3.57 -26.18 -24.68
N MET A 463 4.33 -27.05 -25.33
CA MET A 463 5.73 -27.31 -24.94
C MET A 463 6.65 -26.09 -25.07
N PRO A 464 6.56 -25.25 -26.12
CA PRO A 464 7.35 -24.02 -26.21
C PRO A 464 7.07 -23.08 -25.03
N ALA A 465 5.80 -22.85 -24.69
CA ALA A 465 5.41 -22.01 -23.57
C ALA A 465 5.92 -22.56 -22.23
N LEU A 466 5.78 -23.87 -22.00
CA LEU A 466 6.25 -24.52 -20.78
C LEU A 466 7.78 -24.46 -20.66
N ARG A 467 8.54 -24.71 -21.73
CA ARG A 467 10.01 -24.62 -21.72
C ARG A 467 10.51 -23.22 -21.41
N GLN A 468 9.80 -22.21 -21.94
CA GLN A 468 10.14 -20.82 -21.69
C GLN A 468 9.95 -20.46 -20.21
N HIS A 469 8.81 -20.85 -19.61
CA HIS A 469 8.36 -20.30 -18.32
C HIS A 469 8.43 -21.25 -17.13
N THR A 470 8.77 -22.53 -17.34
CA THR A 470 8.94 -23.53 -16.27
C THR A 470 10.33 -24.15 -16.30
N VAL A 471 10.72 -24.81 -15.21
CA VAL A 471 11.99 -25.54 -15.12
C VAL A 471 11.82 -26.98 -15.58
N PHE A 472 10.79 -27.67 -15.08
CA PHE A 472 10.55 -29.08 -15.38
C PHE A 472 10.54 -29.40 -16.88
N ALA A 473 9.97 -28.52 -17.71
CA ALA A 473 9.80 -28.79 -19.14
C ALA A 473 11.11 -28.86 -19.92
N SER A 474 12.21 -28.39 -19.30
CA SER A 474 13.57 -28.43 -19.86
C SER A 474 14.48 -29.40 -19.10
N THR A 475 14.08 -29.88 -17.92
CA THR A 475 14.93 -30.73 -17.06
C THR A 475 14.42 -32.16 -16.93
N LEU A 476 13.11 -32.38 -16.92
CA LEU A 476 12.53 -33.71 -16.88
C LEU A 476 12.54 -34.35 -18.26
N GLN A 477 12.66 -35.67 -18.30
CA GLN A 477 12.63 -36.47 -19.52
C GLN A 477 11.85 -37.75 -19.28
N GLY A 478 11.47 -38.43 -20.37
CA GLY A 478 10.79 -39.73 -20.31
C GLY A 478 9.54 -39.70 -19.43
N ILE A 479 9.41 -40.68 -18.54
CA ILE A 479 8.22 -40.87 -17.73
C ILE A 479 7.96 -39.73 -16.73
N ASP A 480 9.00 -39.10 -16.18
CA ASP A 480 8.83 -38.00 -15.21
C ASP A 480 8.23 -36.76 -15.88
N LEU A 481 8.67 -36.46 -17.11
CA LEU A 481 8.09 -35.40 -17.91
C LEU A 481 6.63 -35.74 -18.27
N ALA A 482 6.39 -36.97 -18.70
CA ALA A 482 5.06 -37.46 -19.06
C ALA A 482 4.07 -37.32 -17.89
N GLN A 483 4.47 -37.72 -16.67
CA GLN A 483 3.66 -37.60 -15.46
C GLN A 483 3.37 -36.13 -15.08
N ARG A 484 4.36 -35.24 -15.22
CA ARG A 484 4.13 -33.81 -14.95
C ARG A 484 3.15 -33.19 -15.96
N LEU A 485 3.29 -33.51 -17.24
CA LEU A 485 2.38 -33.05 -18.29
C LEU A 485 0.98 -33.65 -18.10
N ALA A 486 0.87 -34.92 -17.70
CA ALA A 486 -0.39 -35.57 -17.39
C ALA A 486 -1.09 -34.86 -16.23
N ARG A 487 -0.36 -34.43 -15.20
CA ARG A 487 -0.90 -33.63 -14.11
C ARG A 487 -1.45 -32.29 -14.59
N ILE A 488 -0.73 -31.58 -15.46
CA ILE A 488 -1.19 -30.31 -16.06
C ILE A 488 -2.48 -30.52 -16.86
N ALA A 489 -2.52 -31.52 -17.74
CA ALA A 489 -3.70 -31.83 -18.54
C ALA A 489 -4.90 -32.26 -17.66
N THR A 490 -4.68 -33.01 -16.58
CA THR A 490 -5.74 -33.38 -15.63
C THR A 490 -6.25 -32.14 -14.89
N ALA A 491 -5.36 -31.28 -14.40
CA ALA A 491 -5.76 -30.04 -13.73
C ALA A 491 -6.62 -29.17 -14.65
N TRP A 492 -6.28 -29.11 -15.94
CA TRP A 492 -7.04 -28.39 -16.96
C TRP A 492 -8.44 -28.99 -17.21
N ASP A 493 -8.51 -30.32 -17.39
CA ASP A 493 -9.78 -31.04 -17.57
C ASP A 493 -10.71 -30.77 -16.39
N LEU A 494 -10.16 -30.83 -15.17
CA LEU A 494 -10.93 -30.70 -13.93
C LEU A 494 -11.12 -29.27 -13.45
N GLN A 495 -10.54 -28.26 -14.14
CA GLN A 495 -10.50 -26.86 -13.73
C GLN A 495 -9.91 -26.66 -12.32
N ASP A 496 -8.96 -27.51 -11.92
CA ASP A 496 -8.25 -27.41 -10.65
C ASP A 496 -7.06 -26.44 -10.78
N ALA A 497 -7.32 -25.16 -10.51
CA ALA A 497 -6.31 -24.11 -10.59
C ALA A 497 -5.14 -24.32 -9.62
N GLN A 498 -5.39 -24.85 -8.41
CA GLN A 498 -4.30 -25.13 -7.46
C GLN A 498 -3.42 -26.27 -7.98
N GLY A 499 -4.03 -27.35 -8.46
CA GLY A 499 -3.29 -28.47 -9.05
C GLY A 499 -2.48 -28.07 -10.29
N LEU A 500 -3.00 -27.17 -11.12
CA LEU A 500 -2.27 -26.58 -12.25
C LEU A 500 -1.04 -25.81 -11.75
N MET A 501 -1.21 -24.90 -10.79
CA MET A 501 -0.10 -24.12 -10.23
C MET A 501 0.95 -25.01 -9.56
N ASP A 502 0.51 -26.01 -8.82
CA ASP A 502 1.37 -27.01 -8.17
C ASP A 502 2.24 -27.76 -9.21
N ALA A 503 1.67 -28.08 -10.38
CA ALA A 503 2.37 -28.75 -11.45
C ALA A 503 3.33 -27.82 -12.21
N LEU A 504 2.91 -26.59 -12.52
CA LEU A 504 3.74 -25.60 -13.23
C LEU A 504 4.95 -25.14 -12.42
N LEU A 505 4.77 -24.96 -11.11
CA LEU A 505 5.83 -24.46 -10.23
C LEU A 505 6.69 -25.57 -9.60
N GLY A 506 6.25 -26.83 -9.66
CA GLY A 506 6.99 -27.94 -9.04
C GLY A 506 6.83 -27.98 -7.52
N LYS A 507 5.58 -28.05 -7.03
CA LYS A 507 5.26 -28.14 -5.60
C LYS A 507 6.09 -29.22 -4.90
N GLY A 508 6.59 -28.87 -3.70
CA GLY A 508 7.49 -29.72 -2.91
C GLY A 508 8.97 -29.46 -3.21
N ASN A 509 9.31 -28.77 -4.29
CA ASN A 509 10.69 -28.36 -4.60
C ASN A 509 10.82 -26.83 -4.55
N LEU A 510 11.22 -26.28 -3.40
CA LEU A 510 11.34 -24.82 -3.20
C LEU A 510 12.28 -24.14 -4.22
N ARG A 511 13.33 -24.84 -4.68
CA ARG A 511 14.25 -24.29 -5.68
C ARG A 511 13.57 -24.16 -7.03
N GLU A 512 12.80 -25.18 -7.42
CA GLU A 512 12.02 -25.16 -8.65
C GLU A 512 10.91 -24.11 -8.61
N VAL A 513 10.15 -24.03 -7.52
CA VAL A 513 9.11 -23.01 -7.33
C VAL A 513 9.70 -21.62 -7.42
N SER A 514 10.85 -21.38 -6.79
CA SER A 514 11.54 -20.10 -6.85
C SER A 514 12.03 -19.78 -8.27
N ALA A 515 12.59 -20.75 -8.99
CA ALA A 515 13.09 -20.57 -10.34
C ALA A 515 11.98 -20.39 -11.39
N CYS A 516 10.87 -21.13 -11.30
CA CYS A 516 9.72 -20.96 -12.19
C CYS A 516 9.06 -19.59 -11.97
N GLY A 517 8.84 -19.18 -10.71
CA GLY A 517 8.23 -17.88 -10.45
C GLY A 517 9.17 -16.70 -10.71
N SER A 518 10.49 -16.88 -10.63
CA SER A 518 11.43 -15.83 -11.04
C SER A 518 11.44 -15.59 -12.56
N LYS A 519 10.99 -16.54 -13.39
CA LYS A 519 10.69 -16.31 -14.82
C LYS A 519 9.45 -15.42 -15.04
N GLY A 520 8.65 -15.21 -13.99
CA GLY A 520 7.62 -14.19 -13.89
C GLY A 520 6.23 -14.61 -14.39
N VAL A 521 6.09 -15.30 -15.52
CA VAL A 521 4.75 -15.62 -16.09
C VAL A 521 3.92 -16.54 -15.20
N CYS A 522 4.50 -17.62 -14.69
CA CYS A 522 3.83 -18.48 -13.70
C CYS A 522 3.54 -17.71 -12.40
N GLY A 523 4.38 -16.72 -12.04
CA GLY A 523 4.14 -15.83 -10.92
C GLY A 523 2.94 -14.92 -11.14
N ALA A 524 2.80 -14.34 -12.33
CA ALA A 524 1.65 -13.50 -12.72
C ALA A 524 0.35 -14.31 -12.78
N LEU A 525 0.39 -15.56 -13.25
CA LEU A 525 -0.77 -16.46 -13.21
C LEU A 525 -1.16 -16.82 -11.76
N SER A 526 -0.18 -17.12 -10.91
CA SER A 526 -0.40 -17.34 -9.48
C SER A 526 -1.06 -16.13 -8.82
N ASP A 527 -0.57 -14.94 -9.15
CA ASP A 527 -1.08 -13.70 -8.59
C ASP A 527 -2.48 -13.39 -9.12
N LEU A 528 -2.76 -13.57 -10.41
CA LEU A 528 -4.12 -13.42 -10.97
C LEU A 528 -5.15 -14.28 -10.24
N ILE A 529 -4.88 -15.58 -10.11
CA ILE A 529 -5.79 -16.52 -9.43
C ILE A 529 -5.91 -16.13 -7.96
N GLY A 530 -4.81 -15.68 -7.34
CA GLY A 530 -4.79 -15.12 -6.00
C GLY A 530 -5.65 -13.86 -5.87
N SER A 531 -5.57 -12.89 -6.79
CA SER A 531 -6.37 -11.68 -6.81
C SER A 531 -7.86 -12.00 -6.94
N VAL A 532 -8.22 -12.84 -7.92
CA VAL A 532 -9.60 -13.25 -8.16
C VAL A 532 -10.19 -13.93 -6.94
N THR A 533 -9.45 -14.81 -6.29
CA THR A 533 -9.95 -15.64 -5.18
C THR A 533 -9.65 -15.09 -3.78
N LEU A 534 -8.94 -13.96 -3.68
CA LEU A 534 -8.35 -13.44 -2.45
C LEU A 534 -7.48 -14.49 -1.72
N ASN A 535 -6.58 -15.12 -2.49
CA ASN A 535 -5.66 -16.19 -2.08
C ASN A 535 -6.32 -17.44 -1.49
N ARG A 536 -7.62 -17.67 -1.76
CA ARG A 536 -8.24 -18.96 -1.45
C ARG A 536 -7.74 -20.08 -2.37
N VAL A 537 -7.27 -19.71 -3.56
CA VAL A 537 -6.61 -20.58 -4.53
C VAL A 537 -5.37 -19.84 -5.05
N ALA A 538 -4.24 -20.54 -5.16
CA ALA A 538 -2.95 -19.95 -5.52
C ALA A 538 -2.57 -18.72 -4.64
N GLY A 539 -1.70 -17.84 -5.14
CA GLY A 539 -1.19 -16.70 -4.38
C GLY A 539 -0.02 -17.03 -3.46
N ARG A 540 0.47 -16.03 -2.71
CA ARG A 540 1.74 -16.11 -2.00
C ARG A 540 1.84 -17.27 -1.03
N GLU A 541 0.78 -17.57 -0.29
CA GLU A 541 0.81 -18.60 0.76
C GLU A 541 0.72 -20.01 0.20
N LEU A 542 0.06 -20.21 -0.94
CA LEU A 542 -0.16 -21.54 -1.54
C LEU A 542 0.87 -21.87 -2.62
N SER A 543 1.31 -20.88 -3.37
CA SER A 543 2.17 -21.03 -4.55
C SER A 543 3.50 -20.27 -4.43
N LEU A 544 3.77 -19.59 -3.30
CA LEU A 544 4.96 -18.77 -3.02
C LEU A 544 5.10 -17.50 -3.88
N TRP A 545 4.13 -17.23 -4.75
CA TRP A 545 4.16 -16.12 -5.70
C TRP A 545 2.82 -15.37 -5.76
N GLY A 546 2.92 -14.05 -5.94
CA GLY A 546 1.79 -13.11 -5.86
C GLY A 546 1.75 -12.35 -4.54
N HIS A 547 0.68 -11.59 -4.37
CA HIS A 547 0.37 -10.84 -3.15
C HIS A 547 -0.02 -11.78 -2.01
N SER A 548 0.15 -11.31 -0.76
CA SER A 548 -0.17 -12.09 0.44
C SER A 548 -1.65 -12.02 0.81
N SER A 549 -2.13 -13.00 1.58
CA SER A 549 -3.49 -12.93 2.14
C SER A 549 -3.64 -11.71 3.06
N ALA A 550 -2.55 -11.28 3.71
CA ALA A 550 -2.51 -10.05 4.47
C ALA A 550 -2.65 -8.79 3.60
N TYR A 551 -2.18 -8.82 2.36
CA TYR A 551 -2.41 -7.74 1.38
C TYR A 551 -3.90 -7.66 1.04
N TYR A 552 -4.51 -8.76 0.60
CA TYR A 552 -5.94 -8.77 0.24
C TYR A 552 -6.89 -8.55 1.42
N ALA A 553 -6.50 -8.93 2.65
CA ALA A 553 -7.27 -8.59 3.85
C ALA A 553 -7.35 -7.08 4.13
N ARG A 554 -6.44 -6.29 3.56
CA ARG A 554 -6.33 -4.83 3.77
C ARG A 554 -6.66 -4.03 2.51
N HIS A 555 -6.51 -4.67 1.35
CA HIS A 555 -6.67 -4.10 0.03
C HIS A 555 -7.59 -4.95 -0.84
N GLU A 556 -8.67 -5.51 -0.26
CA GLU A 556 -9.65 -6.31 -1.00
C GLU A 556 -10.19 -5.55 -2.21
N SER A 557 -10.41 -4.24 -2.08
CA SER A 557 -10.85 -3.38 -3.17
C SER A 557 -9.82 -3.19 -4.29
N LEU A 558 -8.55 -3.58 -4.08
CA LEU A 558 -7.50 -3.56 -5.11
C LEU A 558 -7.39 -4.90 -5.85
N ALA A 559 -8.08 -5.95 -5.42
CA ALA A 559 -8.05 -7.25 -6.11
C ALA A 559 -8.42 -7.15 -7.60
N GLY A 560 -9.35 -6.25 -7.95
CA GLY A 560 -9.71 -6.00 -9.35
C GLY A 560 -8.55 -5.41 -10.17
N THR A 561 -7.80 -4.44 -9.62
CA THR A 561 -6.69 -3.81 -10.36
C THR A 561 -5.49 -4.74 -10.48
N GLU A 562 -5.23 -5.58 -9.46
CA GLU A 562 -4.23 -6.65 -9.54
C GLU A 562 -4.60 -7.71 -10.58
N ALA A 563 -5.88 -8.10 -10.64
CA ALA A 563 -6.36 -9.02 -11.66
C ALA A 563 -6.21 -8.41 -13.06
N TRP A 564 -6.53 -7.12 -13.23
CA TRP A 564 -6.36 -6.40 -14.49
C TRP A 564 -4.89 -6.34 -14.94
N ALA A 565 -4.00 -6.00 -14.02
CA ALA A 565 -2.57 -5.93 -14.27
C ALA A 565 -1.99 -7.29 -14.69
N ASN A 566 -2.39 -8.36 -14.00
CA ASN A 566 -1.95 -9.70 -14.33
C ASN A 566 -2.56 -10.23 -15.64
N LEU A 567 -3.81 -9.89 -15.98
CA LEU A 567 -4.41 -10.18 -17.30
C LEU A 567 -3.65 -9.47 -18.42
N THR A 568 -3.31 -8.19 -18.23
CA THR A 568 -2.45 -7.44 -19.17
C THR A 568 -1.11 -8.13 -19.34
N CYS A 569 -0.49 -8.59 -18.25
CA CYS A 569 0.77 -9.31 -18.28
C CYS A 569 0.71 -10.62 -19.07
N LEU A 570 -0.35 -11.40 -18.87
CA LEU A 570 -0.51 -12.72 -19.49
C LEU A 570 -0.90 -12.63 -20.97
N HIS A 571 -1.76 -11.68 -21.35
CA HIS A 571 -2.04 -11.40 -22.77
C HIS A 571 -0.85 -10.75 -23.48
N GLY A 572 -0.13 -9.87 -22.79
CA GLY A 572 1.06 -9.19 -23.33
C GLY A 572 2.25 -10.11 -23.58
N GLU A 573 2.29 -11.29 -22.95
CA GLU A 573 3.27 -12.32 -23.26
C GLU A 573 3.05 -12.95 -24.65
N GLY A 574 1.80 -13.04 -25.11
CA GLY A 574 1.44 -13.41 -26.48
C GLY A 574 1.26 -14.90 -26.77
N GLY A 575 1.61 -15.80 -25.85
CA GLY A 575 1.54 -17.24 -26.02
C GLY A 575 0.12 -17.80 -26.02
N VAL A 576 -0.19 -18.67 -26.99
CA VAL A 576 -1.52 -19.31 -27.12
C VAL A 576 -1.88 -20.12 -25.88
N PHE A 577 -0.90 -20.81 -25.28
CA PHE A 577 -1.09 -21.56 -24.05
C PHE A 577 -1.65 -20.72 -22.91
N TRP A 578 -1.04 -19.57 -22.61
CA TRP A 578 -1.48 -18.72 -21.50
C TRP A 578 -2.85 -18.11 -21.77
N ARG A 579 -3.13 -17.70 -23.00
CA ARG A 579 -4.48 -17.25 -23.39
C ARG A 579 -5.53 -18.33 -23.14
N LYS A 580 -5.25 -19.57 -23.54
CA LYS A 580 -6.14 -20.71 -23.29
C LYS A 580 -6.31 -21.01 -21.79
N VAL A 581 -5.27 -20.80 -20.97
CA VAL A 581 -5.36 -20.88 -19.50
C VAL A 581 -6.34 -19.83 -18.99
N LEU A 582 -6.24 -18.57 -19.44
CA LEU A 582 -7.15 -17.50 -19.02
C LEU A 582 -8.60 -17.79 -19.39
N GLU A 583 -8.84 -18.24 -20.63
CA GLU A 583 -10.17 -18.66 -21.11
C GLU A 583 -10.75 -19.79 -20.26
N ARG A 584 -9.91 -20.71 -19.76
CA ARG A 584 -10.37 -21.87 -18.99
C ARG A 584 -10.63 -21.54 -17.52
N PHE A 585 -9.74 -20.80 -16.89
CA PHE A 585 -9.72 -20.63 -15.43
C PHE A 585 -10.33 -19.31 -14.95
N THR A 586 -10.38 -18.29 -15.79
CA THR A 586 -11.01 -17.00 -15.49
C THR A 586 -11.90 -16.53 -16.65
N PRO A 587 -12.85 -17.35 -17.15
CA PRO A 587 -13.59 -17.04 -18.37
C PRO A 587 -14.39 -15.73 -18.28
N ASP A 588 -15.01 -15.45 -17.13
CA ASP A 588 -15.86 -14.27 -17.00
C ASP A 588 -15.02 -12.99 -16.86
N THR A 589 -14.00 -13.02 -15.99
CA THR A 589 -13.10 -11.88 -15.76
C THR A 589 -12.31 -11.57 -17.03
N ASN A 590 -11.81 -12.61 -17.72
CA ASN A 590 -11.08 -12.45 -18.97
C ASN A 590 -11.97 -11.92 -20.10
N ARG A 591 -13.23 -12.37 -20.19
CA ARG A 591 -14.18 -11.83 -21.19
C ARG A 591 -14.44 -10.35 -20.97
N VAL A 592 -14.78 -9.93 -19.75
CA VAL A 592 -15.07 -8.51 -19.47
C VAL A 592 -13.83 -7.64 -19.63
N PHE A 593 -12.65 -8.15 -19.24
CA PHE A 593 -11.38 -7.49 -19.54
C PHE A 593 -11.24 -7.26 -21.05
N LEU A 594 -11.43 -8.30 -21.87
CA LEU A 594 -11.29 -8.19 -23.31
C LEU A 594 -12.32 -7.23 -23.92
N GLU A 595 -13.59 -7.27 -23.50
CA GLU A 595 -14.63 -6.33 -23.95
C GLU A 595 -14.16 -4.87 -23.81
N VAL A 596 -13.66 -4.48 -22.64
CA VAL A 596 -13.12 -3.13 -22.42
C VAL A 596 -11.85 -2.87 -23.24
N MET A 597 -10.99 -3.87 -23.39
CA MET A 597 -9.72 -3.75 -24.10
C MET A 597 -9.87 -3.84 -25.63
N THR A 598 -11.02 -4.23 -26.18
CA THR A 598 -11.23 -4.39 -27.63
C THR A 598 -12.25 -3.43 -28.23
N ASP A 599 -13.06 -2.75 -27.42
CA ASP A 599 -14.09 -1.79 -27.86
C ASP A 599 -13.54 -0.41 -28.34
N VAL A 600 -12.37 -0.39 -28.99
CA VAL A 600 -11.74 0.84 -29.54
C VAL A 600 -11.67 0.83 -31.06
#